data_AF-A0A7D5MTE5-F1
#
_entry.id   AF-A0A7D5MTE5-F1
#
_cell.length_a   1.000
_cell.length_b   1.000
_cell.length_c   1.000
_cell.angle_alpha   90.00
_cell.angle_beta   90.00
_cell.angle_gamma   90.00
#
_symmetry.space_group_name_H-M   'P 1'
#
loop_
_entity.id
_entity.type
_entity.pdbx_description
1 polymer ?
#
loop_
_entity_poly.entity_id
_entity_poly.type
_entity_poly.pdbx_seq_one_letter_code
_entity_poly.pdbx_strand_id
1 'polypeptide(L)'
;MRMAMNLTRFMNWSAKTAGKPITFVIAWGIIFIWVIIGLFWGFTSGWLLVIDTLATLNASLMVFIIQNTQNRESRALHIKIDELIRATEKAENTFMALEEKEESEIESIRHLLHQKLKRPKE
;
A
#
# COMPACT_ATOMS: atom_id res chain seq x y z
N MET A 1 1.82 -26.02 11.85
CA MET A 1 1.22 -25.09 12.84
C MET A 1 2.25 -24.33 13.70
N ARG A 2 3.28 -24.95 14.29
CA ARG A 2 4.28 -24.25 15.14
C ARG A 2 5.14 -23.20 14.41
N MET A 3 5.48 -23.43 13.14
CA MET A 3 6.28 -22.50 12.34
C MET A 3 5.56 -21.18 12.04
N ALA A 4 4.24 -21.24 11.78
CA ALA A 4 3.41 -20.06 11.55
C ALA A 4 3.36 -19.16 12.79
N MET A 5 3.22 -19.73 14.00
CA MET A 5 3.21 -18.95 15.25
C MET A 5 4.56 -18.27 15.53
N ASN A 6 5.68 -18.92 15.21
CA ASN A 6 7.01 -18.30 15.35
C ASN A 6 7.18 -17.14 14.38
N LEU A 7 6.68 -17.30 13.15
CA LEU A 7 6.70 -16.24 12.13
C LEU A 7 5.81 -15.06 12.54
N THR A 8 4.59 -15.30 13.01
CA THR A 8 3.67 -14.24 13.46
C THR A 8 4.22 -13.49 14.68
N ARG A 9 4.88 -14.18 15.60
CA ARG A 9 5.56 -13.54 16.75
C ARG A 9 6.76 -12.69 16.31
N PHE A 10 7.56 -13.19 15.37
CA PHE A 10 8.66 -12.43 14.77
C PHE A 10 8.14 -11.20 14.01
N MET A 11 7.10 -11.35 13.20
CA MET A 11 6.47 -10.24 12.45
C MET A 11 5.88 -9.18 13.39
N ASN A 12 5.21 -9.59 14.47
CA ASN A 12 4.68 -8.65 15.46
C ASN A 12 5.77 -7.94 16.27
N TRP A 13 6.88 -8.62 16.57
CA TRP A 13 8.05 -8.02 17.22
C TRP A 13 8.77 -7.05 16.30
N SER A 14 9.00 -7.43 15.04
CA SER A 14 9.59 -6.57 14.00
C SER A 14 8.71 -5.34 13.74
N ALA A 15 7.38 -5.49 13.66
CA ALA A 15 6.44 -4.37 13.47
C ALA A 15 6.44 -3.39 14.67
N LYS A 16 6.52 -3.90 15.91
CA LYS A 16 6.62 -3.04 17.11
C LYS A 16 7.98 -2.37 17.27
N THR A 17 9.02 -2.96 16.70
CA THR A 17 10.40 -2.48 16.84
C THR A 17 10.74 -1.50 15.74
N ALA A 18 10.28 -1.72 14.50
CA ALA A 18 10.48 -0.82 13.35
C ALA A 18 9.94 0.61 13.53
N GLY A 19 8.95 0.80 14.41
CA GLY A 19 8.39 2.12 14.72
C GLY A 19 9.17 2.93 15.77
N LYS A 20 10.27 2.43 16.33
CA LYS A 20 11.03 3.12 17.39
C LYS A 20 12.18 3.95 16.80
N PRO A 21 12.45 5.17 17.32
CA PRO A 21 13.60 5.98 16.89
C PRO A 21 14.95 5.24 17.00
N ILE A 22 15.06 4.34 17.99
CA ILE A 22 16.24 3.50 18.22
C ILE A 22 16.55 2.54 17.05
N THR A 23 15.55 1.99 16.37
CA THR A 23 15.81 1.13 15.20
C THR A 23 16.42 1.89 14.04
N PHE A 24 16.07 3.17 13.88
CA PHE A 24 16.67 4.02 12.87
C PHE A 24 18.16 4.26 13.16
N VAL A 25 18.49 4.56 14.43
CA VAL A 25 19.89 4.77 14.86
C VAL A 25 20.73 3.50 14.69
N ILE A 26 20.19 2.33 15.02
CA ILE A 26 20.88 1.04 14.83
C ILE A 26 21.07 0.74 13.34
N ALA A 27 20.06 0.98 12.51
CA ALA A 27 20.15 0.79 11.06
C ALA A 27 21.25 1.70 10.45
N TRP A 28 21.29 2.96 10.87
CA TRP A 28 22.37 3.89 10.49
C TRP A 28 23.74 3.41 10.96
N GLY A 29 23.86 2.90 12.18
CA GLY A 29 25.10 2.32 12.69
C GLY A 29 25.61 1.14 11.84
N ILE A 30 24.71 0.26 11.41
CA ILE A 30 25.03 -0.87 10.53
C ILE A 30 25.52 -0.36 9.16
N ILE A 31 24.86 0.66 8.59
CA ILE A 31 25.28 1.29 7.32
C ILE A 31 26.67 1.91 7.46
N PHE A 32 26.95 2.63 8.56
CA PHE A 32 28.25 3.24 8.81
C PHE A 32 29.37 2.22 8.94
N ILE A 33 29.16 1.15 9.70
CA ILE A 33 30.14 0.05 9.84
C ILE A 33 30.42 -0.56 8.47
N TRP A 34 29.38 -0.78 7.67
CA TRP A 34 29.50 -1.32 6.32
C TRP A 34 30.30 -0.40 5.38
N VAL A 35 30.07 0.91 5.41
CA VAL A 35 30.84 1.89 4.62
C VAL A 35 32.31 1.90 5.03
N ILE A 36 32.61 1.82 6.33
CA ILE A 36 33.99 1.77 6.85
C ILE A 36 34.70 0.51 6.33
N ILE A 37 34.04 -0.65 6.35
CA ILE A 37 34.58 -1.90 5.79
C ILE A 37 34.88 -1.74 4.29
N GLY A 38 33.99 -1.08 3.54
CA GLY A 38 34.19 -0.78 2.13
C GLY A 38 35.38 0.14 1.84
N LEU A 39 35.63 1.10 2.74
CA LEU A 39 36.76 2.03 2.64
C LEU A 39 38.11 1.31 2.83
N PHE A 40 38.17 0.31 3.71
CA PHE A 40 39.37 -0.52 3.89
C PHE A 40 39.63 -1.47 2.71
N TRP A 41 38.59 -1.92 2.01
CA TRP A 41 38.70 -2.83 0.85
C TRP A 41 38.69 -2.14 -0.53
N GLY A 42 38.62 -0.82 -0.59
CA GLY A 42 38.75 -0.05 -1.83
C GLY A 42 37.55 -0.15 -2.79
N PHE A 43 36.33 -0.36 -2.29
CA PHE A 43 35.08 -0.40 -3.07
C PHE A 43 35.17 -1.25 -4.36
N THR A 44 35.49 -2.54 -4.21
CA THR A 44 35.56 -3.46 -5.35
C THR A 44 34.20 -3.65 -6.04
N SER A 45 34.20 -4.10 -7.31
CA SER A 45 32.98 -4.31 -8.09
C SER A 45 31.96 -5.24 -7.39
N GLY A 46 32.43 -6.26 -6.66
CA GLY A 46 31.57 -7.14 -5.87
C GLY A 46 30.93 -6.44 -4.67
N TRP A 47 31.63 -5.50 -4.06
CA TRP A 47 31.13 -4.70 -2.93
C TRP A 47 29.97 -3.78 -3.36
N LEU A 48 30.12 -3.12 -4.51
CA LEU A 48 29.08 -2.26 -5.08
C LEU A 48 27.86 -3.06 -5.56
N LEU A 49 28.06 -4.22 -6.17
CA LEU A 49 26.98 -5.10 -6.63
C LEU A 49 26.05 -5.52 -5.48
N VAL A 50 26.62 -5.77 -4.29
CA VAL A 50 25.85 -6.14 -3.10
C VAL A 50 24.95 -4.98 -2.65
N ILE A 51 25.43 -3.74 -2.61
CA ILE A 51 24.55 -2.59 -2.24
C ILE A 51 23.44 -2.46 -3.25
N ASP A 52 23.78 -2.42 -4.54
CA ASP A 52 22.81 -2.12 -5.59
C ASP A 52 21.66 -3.13 -5.60
N THR A 53 22.02 -4.41 -5.44
CA THR A 53 21.05 -5.50 -5.29
C THR A 53 20.19 -5.33 -4.03
N LEU A 54 20.80 -4.98 -2.89
CA LEU A 54 20.09 -4.77 -1.62
C LEU A 54 19.18 -3.55 -1.66
N ALA A 55 19.60 -2.46 -2.29
CA ALA A 55 18.81 -1.24 -2.45
C ALA A 55 17.58 -1.53 -3.32
N THR A 56 17.77 -2.26 -4.42
CA THR A 56 16.69 -2.68 -5.31
C THR A 56 15.67 -3.60 -4.62
N LEU A 57 16.15 -4.54 -3.80
CA LEU A 57 15.28 -5.42 -3.00
C LEU A 57 14.47 -4.62 -1.96
N ASN A 58 15.12 -3.69 -1.24
CA ASN A 58 14.45 -2.83 -0.28
C ASN A 58 13.43 -1.90 -0.95
N ALA A 59 13.76 -1.32 -2.10
CA ALA A 59 12.83 -0.49 -2.87
C ALA A 59 11.60 -1.28 -3.32
N SER A 60 11.80 -2.49 -3.85
CA SER A 60 10.70 -3.40 -4.22
C SER A 60 9.80 -3.73 -3.01
N LEU A 61 10.41 -3.98 -1.84
CA LEU A 61 9.67 -4.21 -0.60
C LEU A 61 8.87 -2.96 -0.17
N MET A 62 9.47 -1.78 -0.27
CA MET A 62 8.81 -0.51 0.04
C MET A 62 7.59 -0.28 -0.85
N VAL A 63 7.71 -0.51 -2.16
CA VAL A 63 6.56 -0.45 -3.09
C VAL A 63 5.45 -1.39 -2.65
N PHE A 64 5.77 -2.64 -2.29
CA PHE A 64 4.78 -3.61 -1.80
C PHE A 64 4.08 -3.15 -0.51
N ILE A 65 4.85 -2.62 0.46
CA ILE A 65 4.31 -2.11 1.73
C ILE A 65 3.38 -0.90 1.48
N ILE A 66 3.81 0.03 0.61
CA ILE A 66 3.03 1.20 0.23
C ILE A 66 1.73 0.75 -0.44
N GLN A 67 1.80 -0.15 -1.42
CA GLN A 67 0.63 -0.71 -2.10
C GLN A 67 -0.33 -1.39 -1.13
N ASN A 68 0.16 -2.18 -0.15
CA ASN A 68 -0.69 -2.81 0.84
C ASN A 68 -1.40 -1.77 1.74
N THR A 69 -0.69 -0.73 2.15
CA THR A 69 -1.24 0.36 2.98
C THR A 69 -2.28 1.16 2.19
N GLN A 70 -1.94 1.55 0.96
CA GLN A 70 -2.82 2.26 0.04
C GLN A 70 -4.07 1.44 -0.32
N ASN A 71 -3.96 0.13 -0.55
CA ASN A 71 -5.10 -0.74 -0.82
C ASN A 71 -6.08 -0.80 0.37
N ARG A 72 -5.56 -0.76 1.61
CA ARG A 72 -6.40 -0.71 2.81
C ARG A 72 -7.08 0.65 2.97
N GLU A 73 -6.35 1.73 2.73
CA GLU A 73 -6.88 3.10 2.81
C GLU A 73 -7.94 3.36 1.73
N SER A 74 -7.70 2.90 0.50
CA SER A 74 -8.66 3.00 -0.60
C SER A 74 -9.98 2.31 -0.26
N ARG A 75 -9.95 1.06 0.22
CA ARG A 75 -11.19 0.36 0.67
C ARG A 75 -11.93 1.10 1.78
N ALA A 76 -11.21 1.63 2.77
CA ALA A 76 -11.82 2.39 3.84
C ALA A 76 -12.48 3.69 3.33
N LEU A 77 -11.90 4.31 2.30
CA LEU A 77 -12.46 5.49 1.64
C LEU A 77 -13.74 5.14 0.87
N HIS A 78 -13.77 4.06 0.10
CA HIS A 78 -14.97 3.58 -0.59
C HIS A 78 -16.14 3.36 0.37
N ILE A 79 -15.93 2.62 1.46
CA ILE A 79 -16.97 2.36 2.48
C ILE A 79 -17.50 3.66 3.11
N LYS A 80 -16.63 4.65 3.36
CA LYS A 80 -17.07 5.96 3.89
C LYS A 80 -17.91 6.73 2.89
N ILE A 81 -17.57 6.67 1.59
CA ILE A 81 -18.36 7.29 0.53
C ILE A 81 -19.71 6.58 0.41
N ASP A 82 -19.75 5.26 0.46
CA ASP A 82 -21.00 4.50 0.43
C ASP A 82 -21.93 4.88 1.58
N GLU A 83 -21.40 5.03 2.79
CA GLU A 83 -22.20 5.49 3.94
C GLU A 83 -22.69 6.93 3.77
N LEU A 84 -21.88 7.83 3.17
CA LEU A 84 -22.32 9.19 2.83
C LEU A 84 -23.41 9.21 1.74
N ILE A 85 -23.30 8.37 0.72
CA ILE A 85 -24.31 8.19 -0.34
C ILE A 85 -25.61 7.68 0.30
N ARG A 86 -25.51 6.65 1.15
CA ARG A 86 -26.64 6.08 1.87
C ARG A 86 -27.32 7.07 2.82
N ALA A 87 -26.54 7.90 3.52
CA ALA A 87 -27.05 8.94 4.41
C ALA A 87 -27.68 10.12 3.64
N THR A 88 -27.37 10.27 2.36
CA THR A 88 -27.93 11.31 1.49
C THR A 88 -29.16 10.76 0.77
N GLU A 89 -30.35 11.13 1.24
CA GLU A 89 -31.67 10.67 0.73
C GLU A 89 -31.90 10.89 -0.78
N LYS A 90 -31.06 11.70 -1.45
CA LYS A 90 -31.15 12.04 -2.88
C LYS A 90 -30.19 11.28 -3.79
N ALA A 91 -29.25 10.50 -3.27
CA ALA A 91 -28.36 9.69 -4.10
C ALA A 91 -28.98 8.30 -4.31
N GLU A 92 -29.20 7.91 -5.57
CA GLU A 92 -29.72 6.58 -5.87
C GLU A 92 -28.71 5.52 -5.39
N ASN A 93 -29.18 4.54 -4.59
CA ASN A 93 -28.38 3.39 -4.13
C ASN A 93 -27.68 2.62 -5.27
N THR A 94 -28.08 2.86 -6.54
CA THR A 94 -27.42 2.38 -7.76
C THR A 94 -25.92 2.70 -7.82
N PHE A 95 -25.43 3.72 -7.10
CA PHE A 95 -24.01 4.10 -7.07
C PHE A 95 -23.19 3.46 -5.95
N MET A 96 -23.81 2.78 -4.97
CA MET A 96 -23.07 2.05 -3.94
C MET A 96 -22.35 0.85 -4.55
N ALA A 97 -21.15 0.57 -4.06
CA ALA A 97 -20.32 -0.57 -4.49
C ALA A 97 -20.08 -0.62 -6.01
N LEU A 98 -19.98 0.55 -6.67
CA LEU A 98 -19.72 0.63 -8.11
C LEU A 98 -18.37 -0.02 -8.47
N GLU A 99 -17.39 0.00 -7.57
CA GLU A 99 -16.07 -0.61 -7.76
C GLU A 99 -16.09 -2.14 -7.80
N GLU A 100 -17.16 -2.77 -7.32
CA GLU A 100 -17.33 -4.24 -7.34
C GLU A 100 -18.07 -4.73 -8.59
N LYS A 101 -18.60 -3.81 -9.41
CA LYS A 101 -19.37 -4.15 -10.60
C LYS A 101 -18.47 -4.48 -11.80
N GLU A 102 -18.99 -5.30 -12.70
CA GLU A 102 -18.34 -5.50 -14.00
C GLU A 102 -18.32 -4.20 -14.82
N GLU A 103 -17.29 -4.04 -15.65
CA GLU A 103 -17.16 -2.91 -16.57
C GLU A 103 -18.41 -2.72 -17.46
N SER A 104 -19.03 -3.82 -17.88
CA SER A 104 -20.26 -3.84 -18.68
C SER A 104 -21.46 -3.23 -17.93
N GLU A 105 -21.56 -3.48 -16.63
CA GLU A 105 -22.59 -2.90 -15.76
C GLU A 105 -22.32 -1.43 -15.48
N ILE A 106 -21.05 -1.06 -15.26
CA ILE A 106 -20.63 0.34 -15.04
C ILE A 106 -20.97 1.19 -16.27
N GLU A 107 -20.69 0.71 -17.48
CA GLU A 107 -21.03 1.40 -18.73
C GLU A 107 -22.56 1.52 -18.91
N SER A 108 -23.32 0.49 -18.52
CA SER A 108 -24.79 0.53 -18.53
C SER A 108 -25.33 1.61 -17.59
N ILE A 109 -24.80 1.71 -16.37
CA ILE A 109 -25.16 2.76 -15.39
C ILE A 109 -24.79 4.15 -15.93
N ARG A 110 -23.60 4.29 -16.54
CA ARG A 110 -23.15 5.53 -17.17
C ARG A 110 -24.08 5.97 -18.30
N HIS A 111 -24.53 5.04 -19.13
CA HIS A 111 -25.46 5.32 -20.22
C HIS A 111 -26.85 5.75 -19.71
N LEU A 112 -27.37 5.09 -18.66
CA LEU A 112 -28.62 5.49 -17.99
C LEU A 112 -28.53 6.90 -17.39
N LEU A 113 -27.40 7.24 -16.75
CA LEU A 113 -27.13 8.58 -16.23
C LEU A 113 -27.14 9.65 -17.32
N HIS A 114 -26.41 9.42 -18.41
CA HIS A 114 -26.40 10.33 -19.55
C HIS A 114 -27.79 10.52 -20.16
N GLN A 115 -28.63 9.48 -20.16
CA GLN A 115 -30.01 9.57 -20.63
C GLN A 115 -30.90 10.37 -19.67
N LYS A 116 -30.76 10.18 -18.35
CA LYS A 116 -31.47 10.97 -17.32
C LYS A 116 -31.09 12.45 -17.37
N LEU A 117 -29.81 12.78 -17.62
CA LEU A 117 -29.36 14.17 -17.76
C LEU A 117 -29.89 14.86 -19.03
N LYS A 118 -30.19 14.09 -20.09
CA LYS A 118 -30.78 14.62 -21.34
C LYS A 118 -32.29 14.83 -21.26
N ARG A 119 -32.99 14.23 -20.29
CA ARG A 119 -34.40 14.52 -20.03
C ARG A 119 -34.48 15.60 -18.94
N PRO A 120 -34.79 16.87 -19.28
CA PRO A 120 -34.97 17.90 -18.26
C PRO A 120 -36.04 17.42 -17.26
N LYS A 121 -35.76 17.60 -15.97
CA LYS A 121 -36.74 17.35 -14.90
C LYS A 121 -37.94 18.26 -15.16
N GLU A 122 -39.06 17.68 -15.59
CA GLU A 122 -40.38 18.32 -15.55
C GLU A 122 -40.77 18.61 -14.09
#